data_AF-A0A914D212-F1
#
_entry.id   AF-A0A914D212-F1
#
_cell.length_a   1.000
_cell.length_b   1.000
_cell.length_c   1.000
_cell.angle_alpha   90.00
_cell.angle_beta   90.00
_cell.angle_gamma   90.00
#
_symmetry.space_group_name_H-M   'P 1'
#
loop_
_entity.id
_entity.type
_entity.pdbx_description
1 polymer ?
#
loop_
_entity_poly.entity_id
_entity_poly.type
_entity_poly.pdbx_seq_one_letter_code
_entity_poly.pdbx_strand_id
1 'polypeptide(L)'
;MGSMYRSEPMSLCQLFLQTDSAFASVAELGELGLCQFRDLNPDASSYQRKYVHEVRRCDEMERKLRMVTEELTKDGIPIPDFIDQIPAPLPRDMNELEVC
;
A
#
# COMPACT_ATOMS: atom_id res chain seq x y z
N MET A 1 -27.06 -0.65 -3.25
CA MET A 1 -27.94 -0.83 -4.43
C MET A 1 -27.85 0.45 -5.24
N GLY A 2 -27.04 0.45 -6.29
CA GLY A 2 -26.56 1.67 -6.94
C GLY A 2 -27.52 2.25 -7.99
N SER A 3 -27.54 3.57 -8.07
CA SER A 3 -28.20 4.31 -9.14
C SER A 3 -27.34 4.20 -10.42
N MET A 4 -27.81 3.50 -11.46
CA MET A 4 -27.06 3.40 -12.73
C MET A 4 -27.05 4.72 -13.54
N TYR A 5 -27.91 5.68 -13.21
CA TYR A 5 -28.12 6.89 -14.03
C TYR A 5 -27.46 8.17 -13.47
N ARG A 6 -27.03 8.15 -12.21
CA ARG A 6 -26.41 9.29 -11.50
C ARG A 6 -25.32 8.80 -10.55
N SER A 7 -24.34 9.67 -10.29
CA SER A 7 -23.29 9.42 -9.29
C SER A 7 -23.88 9.23 -7.90
N GLU A 8 -23.26 8.35 -7.11
CA GLU A 8 -23.56 8.22 -5.68
C GLU A 8 -23.19 9.51 -4.93
N PRO A 9 -23.92 9.87 -3.86
CA PRO A 9 -23.60 11.04 -3.04
C PRO A 9 -22.25 10.86 -2.33
N MET A 10 -21.42 11.89 -2.35
CA MET A 10 -20.10 11.91 -1.72
C MET A 10 -20.08 12.83 -0.50
N SER A 11 -19.35 12.44 0.54
CA SER A 11 -19.12 13.24 1.75
C SER A 11 -17.64 13.50 1.96
N LEU A 12 -17.28 14.74 2.31
CA LEU A 12 -15.92 15.09 2.71
C LEU A 12 -15.78 14.92 4.22
N CYS A 13 -14.86 14.04 4.63
CA CYS A 13 -14.57 13.78 6.04
C CYS A 13 -13.14 14.23 6.38
N GLN A 14 -12.93 14.68 7.62
CA GLN A 14 -11.61 14.97 8.16
C GLN A 14 -11.20 13.87 9.15
N LEU A 15 -10.04 13.26 8.93
CA LEU A 15 -9.51 12.20 9.76
C LEU A 15 -8.44 12.75 10.72
N PHE A 16 -8.57 12.43 12.00
CA PHE A 16 -7.56 12.71 13.01
C PHE A 16 -7.02 11.38 13.55
N LEU A 17 -5.76 11.08 13.22
CA LEU A 17 -5.11 9.82 13.58
C LEU A 17 -3.90 10.09 14.48
N GLN A 18 -3.71 9.23 15.47
CA GLN A 18 -2.46 9.20 16.24
C GLN A 18 -1.38 8.50 15.40
N THR A 19 -0.12 8.91 15.56
CA THR A 19 1.00 8.37 14.77
C THR A 19 1.10 6.84 14.89
N ASP A 20 0.87 6.29 16.08
CA ASP A 20 1.01 4.86 16.35
C ASP A 20 -0.12 4.01 15.74
N SER A 21 -1.31 4.58 15.57
CA SER A 21 -2.47 3.90 14.98
C SER A 21 -2.68 4.24 13.50
N ALA A 22 -1.91 5.19 12.95
CA ALA A 22 -2.09 5.68 11.59
C ALA A 22 -1.94 4.58 10.55
N PHE A 23 -0.92 3.73 10.66
CA PHE A 23 -0.69 2.65 9.71
C PHE A 23 -1.85 1.65 9.68
N ALA A 24 -2.23 1.11 10.84
CA ALA A 24 -3.32 0.14 10.95
C ALA A 24 -4.64 0.73 10.47
N SER A 25 -4.93 1.99 10.83
CA SER A 25 -6.17 2.66 10.43
C SER A 25 -6.25 2.87 8.91
N VAL A 26 -5.14 3.24 8.27
CA VAL A 26 -5.09 3.43 6.81
C VAL A 26 -5.13 2.10 6.08
N ALA A 27 -4.50 1.05 6.61
CA ALA A 27 -4.57 -0.30 6.05
C ALA A 27 -6.01 -0.81 6.00
N GLU A 28 -6.75 -0.73 7.10
CA GLU A 28 -8.17 -1.12 7.18
C GLU A 28 -9.04 -0.29 6.21
N LEU A 29 -8.80 1.01 6.09
CA LEU A 29 -9.48 1.85 5.09
C LEU A 29 -9.17 1.43 3.65
N GLY A 30 -7.96 0.94 3.39
CA GLY A 30 -7.53 0.38 2.11
C GLY A 30 -8.26 -0.91 1.78
N GLU A 31 -8.39 -1.83 2.74
CA GLU A 31 -9.13 -3.09 2.58
C GLU A 31 -10.63 -2.85 2.32
N LEU A 32 -11.21 -1.82 2.95
CA LEU A 32 -12.59 -1.41 2.67
C LEU A 32 -12.76 -0.86 1.25
N GLY A 33 -11.77 -0.11 0.74
CA GLY A 33 -11.79 0.40 -0.64
C GLY A 33 -12.83 1.50 -0.93
N LEU A 34 -13.34 2.19 0.10
CA LEU A 34 -14.43 3.17 -0.02
C LEU A 34 -14.00 4.63 0.10
N CYS A 35 -12.71 4.89 0.31
CA CYS A 35 -12.20 6.22 0.62
C CYS A 35 -11.27 6.74 -0.48
N GLN A 36 -11.39 8.04 -0.78
CA GLN A 36 -10.45 8.76 -1.64
C GLN A 36 -9.69 9.80 -0.82
N PHE A 37 -8.37 9.66 -0.70
CA PHE A 37 -7.53 10.63 -0.01
C PHE A 37 -7.25 11.86 -0.89
N ARG A 38 -7.24 13.04 -0.28
CA ARG A 38 -6.82 14.30 -0.92
C ARG A 38 -5.42 14.68 -0.45
N ASP A 39 -4.59 15.13 -1.37
CA ASP A 39 -3.27 15.67 -1.01
C ASP A 39 -3.44 17.02 -0.32
N LEU A 40 -3.04 17.08 0.95
CA LEU A 40 -3.02 18.31 1.74
C LEU A 40 -1.68 19.05 1.64
N ASN A 41 -0.65 18.44 1.06
CA ASN A 41 0.70 19.01 0.92
C ASN A 41 1.14 19.03 -0.55
N PRO A 42 0.40 19.71 -1.46
CA PRO A 42 0.71 19.72 -2.89
C PRO A 42 2.05 20.41 -3.20
N ASP A 43 2.44 21.42 -2.40
CA ASP A 43 3.69 22.17 -2.58
C ASP A 43 4.90 21.46 -1.97
N ALA A 44 4.68 20.41 -1.17
CA ALA A 44 5.76 19.66 -0.56
C ALA A 44 6.36 18.66 -1.56
N SER A 45 7.67 18.80 -1.79
CA SER A 45 8.44 17.85 -2.60
C SER A 45 8.27 16.42 -2.07
N SER A 46 8.17 15.45 -2.97
CA SER A 46 8.04 14.03 -2.63
C SER A 46 9.13 13.56 -1.67
N TYR A 47 10.34 14.10 -1.79
CA TYR A 47 11.50 13.75 -0.95
C TYR A 47 11.47 14.28 0.48
N GLN A 48 10.64 15.29 0.76
CA GLN A 48 10.55 15.94 2.08
C GLN A 48 9.34 15.45 2.88
N ARG A 49 8.56 14.51 2.33
CA ARG A 49 7.39 13.96 3.01
C ARG A 49 7.82 13.06 4.17
N LYS A 50 6.97 12.99 5.19
CA LYS A 50 7.26 12.32 6.47
C LYS A 50 7.70 10.85 6.33
N TYR A 51 7.11 10.10 5.40
CA TYR A 51 7.29 8.64 5.28
C TYR A 51 8.15 8.21 4.07
N VAL A 52 9.04 9.08 3.59
CA VAL A 52 9.86 8.80 2.39
C VAL A 52 10.81 7.64 2.58
N HIS A 53 11.35 7.46 3.78
CA HIS A 53 12.30 6.38 4.06
C HIS A 53 11.62 5.03 3.99
N GLU A 54 10.42 4.90 4.53
CA GLU A 54 9.61 3.70 4.52
C GLU A 54 9.18 3.33 3.10
N VAL A 55 8.77 4.31 2.29
CA VAL A 55 8.44 4.07 0.87
C VAL A 55 9.66 3.55 0.11
N ARG A 56 10.83 4.16 0.30
CA ARG A 56 12.08 3.71 -0.36
C ARG A 56 12.48 2.29 0.02
N ARG A 57 12.24 1.88 1.27
CA ARG A 57 12.48 0.51 1.72
C ARG A 57 11.61 -0.48 0.96
N CYS A 58 10.32 -0.16 0.77
CA CYS A 58 9.42 -0.96 -0.05
C CYS A 58 9.88 -1.02 -1.52
N ASP A 59 10.33 0.10 -2.11
CA ASP A 59 10.85 0.13 -3.49
C ASP A 59 12.07 -0.79 -3.66
N GLU A 60 12.97 -0.82 -2.68
CA GLU A 60 14.14 -1.72 -2.69
C GLU A 60 13.75 -3.19 -2.59
N MET A 61 12.76 -3.52 -1.77
CA MET A 61 12.21 -4.88 -1.68
C MET A 61 11.55 -5.31 -2.97
N GLU A 62 10.74 -4.44 -3.59
CA GLU A 62 10.11 -4.72 -4.89
C GLU A 62 11.17 -4.99 -5.96
N ARG A 63 12.28 -4.23 -5.94
CA ARG A 63 13.41 -4.46 -6.85
C ARG A 63 14.01 -5.85 -6.67
N LYS A 64 14.23 -6.31 -5.42
CA LYS A 64 14.72 -7.67 -5.15
C LYS A 64 13.74 -8.73 -5.66
N LEU A 65 12.45 -8.56 -5.37
CA LEU A 65 11.39 -9.50 -5.80
C LEU A 65 11.32 -9.60 -7.33
N ARG A 66 11.46 -8.48 -8.04
CA ARG A 66 11.51 -8.46 -9.50
C ARG A 66 12.70 -9.26 -10.05
N MET A 67 13.89 -9.08 -9.47
CA MET A 67 15.07 -9.85 -9.88
C MET A 67 14.88 -11.35 -9.66
N VAL A 68 14.32 -11.76 -8.52
CA VAL A 68 14.02 -13.18 -8.23
C VAL A 68 12.99 -13.74 -9.22
N THR A 69 11.93 -12.99 -9.49
CA THR A 69 10.88 -13.37 -10.45
C THR A 69 11.45 -13.56 -11.85
N GLU A 70 12.36 -12.69 -12.27
CA GLU A 70 13.05 -12.79 -13.56
C GLU A 70 13.94 -14.03 -13.64
N GLU A 71 14.72 -14.34 -12.59
CA GLU A 71 15.56 -15.56 -12.55
C GLU A 71 14.72 -16.84 -12.55
N LEU A 72 13.66 -16.91 -11.74
CA LEU A 72 12.74 -18.07 -11.72
C LEU A 72 12.09 -18.30 -13.10
N THR A 73 11.72 -17.22 -13.78
CA THR A 73 11.13 -17.28 -15.12
C THR A 73 12.16 -17.77 -16.16
N LYS A 74 13.43 -17.36 -16.06
CA LYS A 74 14.51 -17.85 -16.93
C LYS A 74 14.75 -19.35 -16.76
N ASP A 75 14.68 -19.83 -15.53
CA ASP A 75 14.84 -21.26 -15.18
C ASP A 75 13.59 -22.10 -15.48
N GLY A 76 12.52 -21.48 -15.99
CA GLY A 76 11.27 -22.16 -16.33
C GLY A 76 10.50 -22.66 -15.11
N ILE A 77 10.75 -22.10 -13.93
CA ILE A 77 10.06 -22.44 -12.69
C ILE A 77 8.73 -21.67 -12.65
N PRO A 78 7.57 -22.35 -12.68
CA PRO A 78 6.28 -21.68 -12.65
C PRO A 78 6.03 -21.08 -11.27
N ILE A 79 5.68 -19.79 -11.23
CA ILE A 79 5.24 -19.11 -10.02
C ILE A 79 3.72 -19.26 -9.93
N PRO A 80 3.17 -19.90 -8.89
CA PRO A 80 1.74 -20.03 -8.73
C PRO A 80 1.10 -18.67 -8.43
N ASP A 81 -0.01 -18.37 -9.09
CA ASP A 81 -0.84 -17.22 -8.73
C ASP A 81 -1.55 -17.50 -7.41
N PHE A 82 -1.40 -16.60 -6.45
CA PHE A 82 -2.20 -16.61 -5.23
C PHE A 82 -3.50 -15.87 -5.49
N ILE A 83 -4.63 -16.57 -5.38
CA ILE A 83 -5.98 -16.02 -5.60
C ILE A 83 -6.52 -15.35 -4.33
N ASP A 84 -5.96 -15.69 -3.17
CA ASP A 84 -6.45 -15.21 -1.89
C ASP A 84 -5.97 -13.79 -1.58
N GLN A 85 -6.86 -12.99 -1.00
CA GLN A 85 -6.55 -11.66 -0.52
C GLN A 85 -5.66 -11.76 0.73
N ILE A 86 -4.41 -11.31 0.61
CA ILE A 86 -3.45 -11.27 1.72
C ILE A 86 -3.66 -9.95 2.45
N PRO A 87 -3.96 -9.96 3.76
CA PRO A 87 -4.13 -8.73 4.53
C PRO A 87 -2.81 -7.96 4.61
N ALA A 88 -2.91 -6.64 4.79
CA ALA A 88 -1.75 -5.79 5.00
C ALA A 88 -0.85 -6.30 6.15
N PRO A 89 0.48 -6.43 5.94
CA PRO A 89 1.40 -6.88 6.97
C PRO A 89 1.53 -5.85 8.10
N LEU A 90 1.92 -6.29 9.30
CA LEU A 90 2.15 -5.37 10.41
C LEU A 90 3.48 -4.61 10.21
N PRO A 91 3.59 -3.35 10.66
CA PRO A 91 4.82 -2.56 10.53
C PRO A 91 6.06 -3.23 11.12
N ARG A 92 5.89 -4.04 12.16
CA ARG A 92 6.99 -4.76 12.83
C ARG A 92 7.57 -5.88 11.96
N ASP A 93 6.74 -6.47 11.10
CA ASP A 93 7.11 -7.61 10.26
C ASP A 93 7.92 -7.15 9.03
N MET A 94 7.85 -5.85 8.68
CA MET A 94 8.60 -5.26 7.56
C MET A 94 10.11 -5.51 7.65
N ASN A 95 10.68 -5.49 8.86
CA ASN A 95 12.11 -5.74 9.05
C ASN A 95 12.48 -7.19 8.71
N GLU A 96 11.60 -8.15 9.00
CA GLU A 96 11.84 -9.55 8.69
C GLU A 96 11.76 -9.80 7.18
N LEU A 97 10.80 -9.15 6.50
CA LEU A 97 10.63 -9.24 5.05
C LEU A 97 11.83 -8.68 4.24
N GLU A 98 12.60 -7.76 4.82
CA GLU A 98 13.76 -7.16 4.16
C GLU A 98 15.02 -8.04 4.15
N VAL A 99 15.10 -8.98 5.11
CA VAL A 99 16.28 -9.82 5.36
C VAL A 99 16.23 -11.13 4.58
N CYS A 100 15.07 -11.50 4.04
CA CYS A 100 14.90 -12.67 3.17
C CYS A 100 15.63 -12.55 1.82
#